data_AF-A0A0N8KB81-F1
#
_entry.id   AF-A0A0N8KB81-F1
#
_cell.length_a   1.000
_cell.length_b   1.000
_cell.length_c   1.000
_cell.angle_alpha   90.00
_cell.angle_beta   90.00
_cell.angle_gamma   90.00
#
_symmetry.space_group_name_H-M   'P 1'
#
loop_
_entity.id
_entity.type
_entity.pdbx_description
1 polymer ?
#
loop_
_entity_poly.entity_id
_entity_poly.type
_entity_poly.pdbx_seq_one_letter_code
_entity_poly.pdbx_strand_id
1 'polypeptide(L)'
;MRWYAFTRFPSPRFDNALATGFSELDQYLQDLDQCLVGAKSVRRLTLEEARDHLLEHTEMLIAQGKNEEEAASEAIQSFGSAEAHCKTQRKERVTLFFRMLVSFGAMFAFLMTIFAVIGTPMSEIDWVLIGQQFIFYALFYGTFMSYWFTFGFAQAKPTQSRADVEEGDVLRVYSGKASKIAAVFLIIMMSFIGVMALLGTVGIAFMVHNHPIVNLLIAAIGLQLAFSAPIAFGEYLLTQNELQIRVIGEKQTIPLAQIQRIETLSRTQRLLRVRMGEPHILHWGTNGELNQTMVLLNGEMHNSDQLLAALREHAERNQAATT
;
A
#
# COMPACT_ATOMS: atom_id res chain seq x y z
N MET A 1 3.83 18.75 -25.46
CA MET A 1 3.31 18.85 -24.08
C MET A 1 3.81 17.65 -23.27
N ARG A 2 4.41 17.88 -22.10
CA ARG A 2 4.88 16.84 -21.19
C ARG A 2 3.69 16.25 -20.41
N TRP A 3 2.94 15.34 -21.03
CA TRP A 3 1.72 14.73 -20.47
C TRP A 3 1.92 14.06 -19.08
N TYR A 4 3.15 13.69 -18.75
CA TYR A 4 3.50 13.16 -17.43
C TYR A 4 3.36 14.17 -16.28
N ALA A 5 3.29 15.48 -16.55
CA ALA A 5 3.08 16.49 -15.52
C ALA A 5 1.78 16.25 -14.73
N PHE A 6 0.74 15.70 -15.38
CA PHE A 6 -0.51 15.35 -14.71
C PHE A 6 -0.38 14.19 -13.73
N THR A 7 0.65 13.33 -13.86
CA THR A 7 0.90 12.23 -12.93
C THR A 7 1.57 12.69 -11.63
N ARG A 8 1.99 13.95 -11.54
CA ARG A 8 2.73 14.49 -10.40
C ARG A 8 1.85 15.00 -9.25
N PHE A 9 0.54 15.02 -9.43
CA PHE A 9 -0.39 15.37 -8.36
C PHE A 9 -0.39 14.25 -7.29
N PRO A 10 -0.42 14.58 -5.98
CA PRO A 10 -0.61 15.91 -5.38
C PRO A 10 0.67 16.71 -5.09
N SER A 11 1.87 16.16 -5.34
CA SER A 11 3.12 16.79 -4.91
C SER A 11 4.15 16.86 -6.06
N PRO A 12 4.17 17.97 -6.83
CA PRO A 12 4.94 18.07 -8.07
C PRO A 12 6.39 18.53 -7.90
N ARG A 13 6.78 18.94 -6.69
CA ARG A 13 8.11 19.50 -6.40
C ARG A 13 9.14 18.40 -6.11
N PHE A 14 10.41 18.72 -6.35
CA PHE A 14 11.54 17.89 -5.95
C PHE A 14 11.60 17.75 -4.42
N ASP A 15 12.19 16.65 -3.94
CA ASP A 15 12.43 16.45 -2.52
C ASP A 15 13.82 16.95 -2.11
N ASN A 16 13.89 18.14 -1.52
CA ASN A 16 15.15 18.71 -1.06
C ASN A 16 15.87 17.85 0.00
N ALA A 17 15.18 16.88 0.62
CA ALA A 17 15.82 15.90 1.50
C ALA A 17 16.75 14.91 0.78
N LEU A 18 16.78 14.93 -0.57
CA LEU A 18 17.65 14.09 -1.40
C LEU A 18 18.92 14.79 -1.85
N ALA A 19 19.16 16.05 -1.43
CA ALA A 19 20.40 16.74 -1.74
C ALA A 19 21.60 16.00 -1.17
N THR A 20 22.63 15.85 -1.99
CA THR A 20 23.88 15.13 -1.71
C THR A 20 24.98 16.07 -1.22
N GLY A 21 24.88 17.37 -1.53
CA GLY A 21 25.94 18.34 -1.28
C GLY A 21 26.96 18.45 -2.42
N PHE A 22 26.92 17.54 -3.41
CA PHE A 22 27.68 17.64 -4.65
C PHE A 22 26.81 18.27 -5.74
N SER A 23 27.20 19.43 -6.27
CA SER A 23 26.39 20.18 -7.23
C SER A 23 26.07 19.39 -8.50
N GLU A 24 27.00 18.57 -8.99
CA GLU A 24 26.81 17.77 -10.19
C GLU A 24 25.82 16.62 -9.98
N LEU A 25 25.94 15.91 -8.85
CA LEU A 25 24.99 14.84 -8.47
C LEU A 25 23.59 15.43 -8.25
N ASP A 26 23.50 16.58 -7.57
CA ASP A 26 22.24 17.26 -7.30
C ASP A 26 21.56 17.73 -8.60
N GLN A 27 22.33 18.25 -9.57
CA GLN A 27 21.81 18.61 -10.89
C GLN A 27 21.31 17.37 -11.63
N TYR A 28 22.07 16.26 -11.62
CA TYR A 28 21.64 15.01 -12.22
C TYR A 28 20.34 14.47 -11.60
N LEU A 29 20.22 14.50 -10.27
CA LEU A 29 19.01 14.07 -9.56
C LEU A 29 17.80 14.96 -9.87
N GLN A 30 18.01 16.26 -10.07
CA GLN A 30 16.95 17.18 -10.53
C GLN A 30 16.53 16.88 -11.97
N ASP A 31 17.48 16.60 -12.86
CA ASP A 31 17.19 16.25 -14.26
C ASP A 31 16.45 14.91 -14.35
N LEU A 32 16.85 13.94 -13.53
CA LEU A 32 16.13 12.68 -13.35
C LEU A 32 14.72 12.94 -12.83
N ASP A 33 14.56 13.69 -11.75
CA ASP A 33 13.25 14.01 -11.18
C ASP A 33 12.29 14.61 -12.21
N GLN A 34 12.80 15.54 -13.03
CA GLN A 34 12.06 16.24 -14.08
C GLN A 34 11.39 15.31 -15.10
N CYS A 35 11.96 14.13 -15.38
CA CYS A 35 11.41 13.18 -16.34
C CYS A 35 10.64 12.01 -15.72
N LEU A 36 10.71 11.80 -14.40
CA LEU A 36 9.97 10.75 -13.70
C LEU A 36 8.46 11.07 -13.60
N VAL A 37 7.66 10.00 -13.61
CA VAL A 37 6.21 10.05 -13.42
C VAL A 37 5.82 9.77 -11.96
N GLY A 38 4.66 10.29 -11.54
CA GLY A 38 4.12 10.07 -10.20
C GLY A 38 4.32 11.25 -9.24
N ALA A 39 3.58 11.20 -8.14
CA ALA A 39 3.73 12.10 -7.00
C ALA A 39 5.13 12.00 -6.39
N LYS A 40 5.49 12.99 -5.57
CA LYS A 40 6.77 13.06 -4.85
C LYS A 40 7.17 11.72 -4.20
N SER A 41 6.25 11.04 -3.51
CA SER A 41 6.51 9.75 -2.86
C SER A 41 6.92 8.63 -3.84
N VAL A 42 6.30 8.59 -5.02
CA VAL A 42 6.58 7.57 -6.04
C VAL A 42 7.92 7.83 -6.72
N ARG A 43 8.19 9.09 -7.07
CA ARG A 43 9.48 9.49 -7.69
C ARG A 43 10.65 9.32 -6.74
N ARG A 44 10.43 9.60 -5.46
CA ARG A 44 11.44 9.47 -4.40
C ARG A 44 12.04 8.06 -4.32
N LEU A 45 11.29 7.01 -4.62
CA LEU A 45 11.83 5.64 -4.65
C LEU A 45 13.01 5.51 -5.61
N THR A 46 12.82 5.96 -6.87
CA THR A 46 13.84 5.93 -7.92
C THR A 46 14.96 6.92 -7.65
N LEU A 47 14.64 8.11 -7.11
CA LEU A 47 15.65 9.13 -6.81
C LEU A 47 16.56 8.73 -5.65
N GLU A 48 16.04 8.09 -4.60
CA GLU A 48 16.86 7.58 -3.50
C GLU A 48 17.79 6.47 -3.97
N GLU A 49 17.30 5.53 -4.77
CA GLU A 49 18.14 4.45 -5.32
C GLU A 49 19.26 5.00 -6.20
N ALA A 50 18.94 5.98 -7.07
CA ALA A 50 19.94 6.68 -7.87
C ALA A 50 20.95 7.45 -6.99
N ARG A 51 20.47 8.17 -5.98
CA ARG A 51 21.32 8.93 -5.05
C ARG A 51 22.28 8.01 -4.31
N ASP A 52 21.79 6.93 -3.73
CA ASP A 52 22.58 6.01 -2.92
C ASP A 52 23.66 5.34 -3.78
N HIS A 53 23.32 4.89 -5.00
CA HIS A 53 24.29 4.35 -5.95
C HIS A 53 25.34 5.39 -6.38
N LEU A 54 24.92 6.62 -6.68
CA LEU A 54 25.85 7.68 -7.08
C LEU A 54 26.81 8.05 -5.96
N LEU A 55 26.34 8.16 -4.71
CA LEU A 55 27.17 8.43 -3.55
C LEU A 55 28.16 7.30 -3.29
N GLU A 56 27.70 6.05 -3.26
CA GLU A 56 28.57 4.88 -3.04
C GLU A 56 29.68 4.78 -4.10
N HIS A 57 29.34 5.00 -5.37
CA HIS A 57 30.32 4.98 -6.46
C HIS A 57 31.29 6.16 -6.36
N THR A 58 30.80 7.36 -6.02
CA THR A 58 31.65 8.56 -5.85
C THR A 58 32.65 8.34 -4.71
N GLU A 59 32.20 7.84 -3.56
CA GLU A 59 33.05 7.52 -2.41
C GLU A 59 34.11 6.47 -2.76
N MET A 60 33.73 5.43 -3.51
CA MET A 60 34.67 4.43 -4.00
C MET A 60 35.76 5.04 -4.90
N LEU A 61 35.40 5.96 -5.80
CA LEU A 61 36.36 6.63 -6.70
C LEU A 61 37.28 7.61 -5.95
N ILE A 62 36.75 8.32 -4.94
CA ILE A 62 37.54 9.17 -4.05
C ILE A 62 38.55 8.31 -3.27
N ALA A 63 38.13 7.15 -2.75
CA ALA A 63 39.01 6.21 -2.07
C ALA A 63 40.13 5.66 -2.97
N GLN A 64 39.93 5.66 -4.29
CA GLN A 64 40.93 5.32 -5.30
C GLN A 64 41.85 6.49 -5.68
N GLY A 65 41.70 7.65 -5.03
CA GLY A 65 42.55 8.82 -5.20
C GLY A 65 42.08 9.83 -6.25
N LYS A 66 40.85 9.72 -6.76
CA LYS A 66 40.26 10.76 -7.61
C LYS A 66 39.83 11.97 -6.78
N ASN A 67 39.85 13.14 -7.42
CA ASN A 67 39.24 14.33 -6.81
C ASN A 67 37.70 14.20 -6.81
N GLU A 68 37.04 14.97 -5.95
CA GLU A 68 35.59 14.87 -5.73
C GLU A 68 34.76 15.16 -7.00
N GLU A 69 35.16 16.16 -7.80
CA GLU A 69 34.46 16.55 -9.02
C GLU A 69 34.59 15.48 -10.13
N GLU A 70 35.79 14.95 -10.36
CA GLU A 70 36.04 13.87 -11.32
C GLU A 70 35.33 12.57 -10.89
N ALA A 71 35.32 12.27 -9.59
CA ALA A 71 34.61 11.13 -9.04
C ALA A 71 33.09 11.24 -9.26
N ALA A 72 32.50 12.41 -9.01
CA ALA A 72 31.07 12.64 -9.23
C ALA A 72 30.69 12.56 -10.71
N SER A 73 31.45 13.21 -11.59
CA SER A 73 31.22 13.15 -13.05
C SER A 73 31.33 11.71 -13.57
N GLU A 74 32.33 10.95 -13.12
CA GLU A 74 32.50 9.56 -13.55
C GLU A 74 31.42 8.63 -12.99
N ALA A 75 30.98 8.84 -11.75
CA ALA A 75 29.84 8.12 -11.18
C ALA A 75 28.56 8.36 -11.99
N ILE A 76 28.29 9.61 -12.39
CA ILE A 76 27.15 9.95 -13.27
C ILE A 76 27.30 9.23 -14.62
N GLN A 77 28.48 9.30 -15.24
CA GLN A 77 28.73 8.69 -16.54
C GLN A 77 28.54 7.17 -16.50
N SER A 78 29.01 6.51 -15.43
CA SER A 78 28.85 5.08 -15.21
C SER A 78 27.40 4.68 -14.98
N PHE A 79 26.64 5.47 -14.22
CA PHE A 79 25.23 5.22 -13.94
C PHE A 79 24.32 5.43 -15.16
N GLY A 80 24.77 6.25 -16.12
CA GLY A 80 24.12 6.47 -17.41
C GLY A 80 23.16 7.66 -17.42
N SER A 81 22.49 7.88 -18.55
CA SER A 81 21.64 9.08 -18.74
C SER A 81 20.33 9.02 -17.94
N ALA A 82 19.94 10.14 -17.35
CA ALA A 82 18.65 10.29 -16.65
C ALA A 82 17.43 9.88 -17.51
N GLU A 83 17.44 10.18 -18.81
CA GLU A 83 16.33 9.85 -19.72
C GLU A 83 16.13 8.33 -19.87
N ALA A 84 17.21 7.54 -19.85
CA ALA A 84 17.14 6.08 -19.93
C ALA A 84 16.40 5.50 -18.70
N HIS A 85 16.79 5.94 -17.50
CA HIS A 85 16.14 5.57 -16.23
C HIS A 85 14.67 5.99 -16.22
N CYS A 86 14.38 7.22 -16.64
CA CYS A 86 13.02 7.72 -16.78
C CYS A 86 12.18 6.91 -17.78
N LYS A 87 12.76 6.43 -18.89
CA LYS A 87 12.06 5.60 -19.87
C LYS A 87 11.69 4.23 -19.28
N THR A 88 12.61 3.61 -18.54
CA THR A 88 12.36 2.36 -17.83
C THR A 88 11.22 2.52 -16.81
N GLN A 89 11.33 3.52 -15.93
CA GLN A 89 10.31 3.79 -14.91
C GLN A 89 8.93 4.06 -15.55
N ARG A 90 8.87 4.88 -16.60
CA ARG A 90 7.61 5.18 -17.31
C ARG A 90 6.98 3.91 -17.89
N LYS A 91 7.78 3.02 -18.49
CA LYS A 91 7.28 1.76 -19.05
C LYS A 91 6.66 0.88 -17.96
N GLU A 92 7.37 0.70 -16.85
CA GLU A 92 6.88 -0.10 -15.70
C GLU A 92 5.59 0.46 -15.12
N ARG A 93 5.53 1.79 -14.92
CA ARG A 93 4.35 2.45 -14.37
C ARG A 93 3.16 2.38 -15.34
N VAL A 94 3.37 2.52 -16.64
CA VAL A 94 2.30 2.34 -17.63
C VAL A 94 1.76 0.90 -17.62
N THR A 95 2.65 -0.10 -17.58
CA THR A 95 2.23 -1.50 -17.46
C THR A 95 1.44 -1.75 -16.18
N LEU A 96 1.89 -1.21 -15.05
CA LEU A 96 1.18 -1.29 -13.77
C LEU A 96 -0.21 -0.64 -13.84
N PHE A 97 -0.29 0.56 -14.43
CA PHE A 97 -1.53 1.31 -14.61
C PHE A 97 -2.57 0.49 -15.37
N PHE A 98 -2.23 -0.05 -16.53
CA PHE A 98 -3.18 -0.83 -17.33
C PHE A 98 -3.61 -2.13 -16.64
N ARG A 99 -2.69 -2.79 -15.93
CA ARG A 99 -3.04 -3.98 -15.13
C ARG A 99 -4.06 -3.64 -14.05
N MET A 100 -3.86 -2.52 -13.35
CA MET A 100 -4.80 -2.05 -12.33
C MET A 100 -6.12 -1.56 -12.94
N LEU A 101 -6.08 -0.91 -14.11
CA LEU A 101 -7.26 -0.37 -14.81
C LEU A 101 -8.25 -1.48 -15.09
N VAL A 102 -7.76 -2.57 -15.68
CA VAL A 102 -8.57 -3.74 -16.00
C VAL A 102 -9.09 -4.38 -14.72
N SER A 103 -8.24 -4.55 -13.71
CA SER A 103 -8.60 -5.25 -12.47
C SER A 103 -9.65 -4.49 -11.65
N PHE A 104 -9.40 -3.21 -11.34
CA PHE A 104 -10.31 -2.37 -10.55
C PHE A 104 -11.56 -1.98 -11.34
N GLY A 105 -11.39 -1.66 -12.63
CA GLY A 105 -12.50 -1.30 -13.50
C GLY A 105 -13.51 -2.44 -13.66
N ALA A 106 -13.03 -3.64 -14.02
CA ALA A 106 -13.90 -4.80 -14.18
C ALA A 106 -14.59 -5.20 -12.87
N MET A 107 -13.85 -5.20 -11.76
CA MET A 107 -14.41 -5.54 -10.44
C MET A 107 -15.53 -4.58 -10.04
N PHE A 108 -15.32 -3.27 -10.18
CA PHE A 108 -16.31 -2.27 -9.79
C PHE A 108 -17.51 -2.25 -10.74
N ALA A 109 -17.28 -2.33 -12.05
CA ALA A 109 -18.36 -2.38 -13.03
C ALA A 109 -19.26 -3.60 -12.83
N PHE A 110 -18.66 -4.78 -12.57
CA PHE A 110 -19.43 -6.00 -12.30
C PHE A 110 -20.28 -5.86 -11.04
N LEU A 111 -19.71 -5.31 -9.97
CA LEU A 111 -20.43 -5.05 -8.72
C LEU A 111 -21.62 -4.09 -8.94
N MET A 112 -21.39 -2.98 -9.64
CA MET A 112 -22.45 -2.00 -9.93
C MET A 112 -23.53 -2.56 -10.84
N THR A 113 -23.17 -3.38 -11.83
CA THR A 113 -24.14 -4.06 -12.69
C THR A 113 -24.99 -5.05 -11.91
N ILE A 114 -24.38 -5.81 -10.98
CA ILE A 114 -25.15 -6.67 -10.07
C ILE A 114 -26.18 -5.83 -9.30
N PHE A 115 -25.78 -4.70 -8.72
CA PHE A 115 -26.71 -3.83 -7.99
C PHE A 115 -27.81 -3.23 -8.86
N ALA A 116 -27.51 -2.87 -10.12
CA ALA A 116 -28.50 -2.36 -11.05
C ALA A 116 -29.56 -3.41 -11.44
N VAL A 117 -29.16 -4.69 -11.47
CA VAL A 117 -30.06 -5.80 -11.80
C VAL A 117 -30.82 -6.31 -10.56
N ILE A 118 -30.17 -6.35 -9.40
CA ILE A 118 -30.80 -6.79 -8.15
C ILE A 118 -31.87 -5.77 -7.72
N GLY A 119 -33.13 -6.19 -7.79
CA GLY A 119 -34.27 -5.36 -7.42
C GLY A 119 -35.00 -4.72 -8.59
N THR A 120 -34.48 -4.87 -9.81
CA THR A 120 -35.16 -4.43 -11.05
C THR A 120 -35.90 -5.63 -11.67
N PRO A 121 -37.22 -5.54 -11.92
CA PRO A 121 -37.95 -6.59 -12.63
C PRO A 121 -37.33 -6.85 -14.01
N MET A 122 -37.19 -8.12 -14.42
CA MET A 122 -36.56 -8.47 -15.72
C MET A 122 -37.21 -7.80 -16.93
N SER A 123 -38.51 -7.48 -16.87
CA SER A 123 -39.25 -6.77 -17.91
C SER A 123 -38.90 -5.30 -18.04
N GLU A 124 -38.27 -4.71 -17.04
CA GLU A 124 -37.91 -3.29 -16.96
C GLU A 124 -36.40 -3.06 -17.18
N ILE A 125 -35.63 -4.14 -17.39
CA ILE A 125 -34.19 -4.06 -17.61
C ILE A 125 -33.90 -3.58 -19.03
N ASP A 126 -33.36 -2.37 -19.13
CA ASP A 126 -32.71 -1.88 -20.34
C ASP A 126 -31.25 -2.36 -20.40
N TRP A 127 -31.01 -3.43 -21.15
CA TRP A 127 -29.67 -4.01 -21.33
C TRP A 127 -28.68 -3.07 -22.02
N VAL A 128 -29.16 -2.15 -22.87
CA VAL A 128 -28.30 -1.16 -23.52
C VAL A 128 -27.80 -0.16 -22.50
N LEU A 129 -28.70 0.34 -21.64
CA LEU A 129 -28.35 1.25 -20.55
C LEU A 129 -27.39 0.59 -19.55
N ILE A 130 -27.63 -0.68 -19.17
CA ILE A 130 -26.73 -1.44 -18.30
C ILE A 130 -25.34 -1.59 -18.94
N GLY A 131 -25.26 -1.89 -20.23
CA GLY A 131 -23.99 -1.98 -20.95
C GLY A 131 -23.22 -0.65 -20.95
N GLN A 132 -23.91 0.46 -21.19
CA GLN A 132 -23.31 1.80 -21.13
C GLN A 132 -22.80 2.13 -19.73
N GLN A 133 -23.59 1.85 -18.69
CA GLN A 133 -23.19 2.06 -17.30
C GLN A 133 -22.01 1.18 -16.91
N PHE A 134 -21.97 -0.09 -17.34
CA PHE A 134 -20.83 -0.98 -17.10
C PHE A 134 -19.54 -0.39 -17.67
N ILE A 135 -19.55 0.04 -18.94
CA ILE A 135 -18.38 0.65 -19.59
C ILE A 135 -17.98 1.93 -18.84
N PHE A 136 -18.94 2.79 -18.50
CA PHE A 136 -18.68 4.01 -17.76
C PHE A 136 -18.03 3.72 -16.39
N TYR A 137 -18.60 2.82 -15.59
CA TYR A 137 -18.05 2.47 -14.28
C TYR A 137 -16.68 1.81 -14.40
N ALA A 138 -16.48 0.94 -15.39
CA ALA A 138 -15.20 0.29 -15.64
C ALA A 138 -14.10 1.32 -15.96
N LEU A 139 -14.40 2.26 -16.86
CA LEU A 139 -13.45 3.27 -17.28
C LEU A 139 -13.23 4.33 -16.20
N PHE A 140 -14.29 4.87 -15.61
CA PHE A 140 -14.21 5.94 -14.62
C PHE A 140 -13.48 5.47 -13.36
N TYR A 141 -14.01 4.41 -12.71
CA TYR A 141 -13.44 3.90 -11.47
C TYR A 141 -12.08 3.24 -11.70
N GLY A 142 -11.96 2.47 -12.78
CA GLY A 142 -10.68 1.87 -13.19
C GLY A 142 -9.60 2.93 -13.37
N THR A 143 -9.89 4.00 -14.12
CA THR A 143 -8.91 5.09 -14.35
C THR A 143 -8.58 5.80 -13.05
N PHE A 144 -9.58 6.15 -12.26
CA PHE A 144 -9.41 6.88 -11.00
C PHE A 144 -8.55 6.10 -10.01
N MET A 145 -8.90 4.84 -9.73
CA MET A 145 -8.15 4.02 -8.75
C MET A 145 -6.76 3.67 -9.26
N SER A 146 -6.61 3.33 -10.53
CA SER A 146 -5.31 2.98 -11.10
C SER A 146 -4.36 4.16 -11.10
N TYR A 147 -4.87 5.38 -11.30
CA TYR A 147 -4.07 6.58 -11.16
C TYR A 147 -3.50 6.70 -9.75
N TRP A 148 -4.34 6.59 -8.71
CA TRP A 148 -3.90 6.72 -7.33
C TRP A 148 -2.91 5.63 -6.92
N PHE A 149 -3.16 4.37 -7.26
CA PHE A 149 -2.26 3.27 -6.89
C PHE A 149 -0.97 3.21 -7.71
N THR A 150 -0.94 3.78 -8.93
CA THR A 150 0.26 3.78 -9.77
C THR A 150 1.13 5.02 -9.57
N PHE A 151 0.48 6.18 -9.46
CA PHE A 151 1.13 7.49 -9.49
C PHE A 151 0.97 8.27 -8.19
N GLY A 152 -0.08 8.03 -7.41
CA GLY A 152 -0.33 8.78 -6.17
C GLY A 152 0.31 8.18 -4.92
N PHE A 153 0.31 6.85 -4.82
CA PHE A 153 0.78 6.10 -3.65
C PHE A 153 2.07 5.34 -3.95
N ALA A 154 3.02 5.44 -3.04
CA ALA A 154 4.24 4.62 -3.03
C ALA A 154 4.09 3.58 -1.92
N GLN A 155 4.57 2.36 -2.16
CA GLN A 155 4.77 1.41 -1.07
C GLN A 155 5.73 2.02 -0.04
N ALA A 156 5.44 1.81 1.23
CA ALA A 156 6.26 2.36 2.29
C ALA A 156 7.61 1.62 2.30
N LYS A 157 8.70 2.35 2.03
CA LYS A 157 10.04 1.79 2.16
C LYS A 157 10.28 1.36 3.61
N PRO A 158 11.07 0.30 3.83
CA PRO A 158 11.55 -0.01 5.17
C PRO A 158 12.40 1.17 5.69
N THR A 159 12.11 1.62 6.91
CA THR A 159 12.83 2.72 7.56
C THR A 159 13.95 2.23 8.48
N GLN A 160 14.00 0.93 8.75
CA GLN A 160 15.01 0.30 9.58
C GLN A 160 15.57 -0.91 8.84
N SER A 161 16.84 -1.20 9.08
CA SER A 161 17.48 -2.41 8.57
C SER A 161 17.27 -3.55 9.56
N ARG A 162 17.41 -4.78 9.09
CA ARG A 162 17.32 -5.97 9.94
C ARG A 162 18.52 -6.07 10.90
N ALA A 163 19.69 -5.54 10.52
CA ALA A 163 20.89 -5.54 11.34
C ALA A 163 20.68 -4.70 12.62
N ASP A 164 19.95 -3.59 12.50
CA ASP A 164 19.63 -2.70 13.61
C ASP A 164 18.89 -3.49 14.74
N VAL A 165 18.02 -4.42 14.37
CA VAL A 165 17.24 -5.25 15.31
C VAL A 165 18.12 -6.24 16.08
N GLU A 166 19.13 -6.80 15.41
CA GLU A 166 20.08 -7.73 16.01
C GLU A 166 21.03 -7.01 16.98
N GLU A 167 21.34 -5.74 16.72
CA GLU A 167 22.11 -4.85 17.62
C GLU A 167 21.30 -4.33 18.82
N GLY A 168 20.00 -4.64 18.89
CA GLY A 168 19.13 -4.30 20.03
C GLY A 168 18.12 -3.19 19.76
N ASP A 169 18.05 -2.66 18.53
CA ASP A 169 16.99 -1.73 18.16
C ASP A 169 15.64 -2.44 17.95
N VAL A 170 14.58 -1.64 18.03
CA VAL A 170 13.20 -2.11 17.86
C VAL A 170 12.76 -1.92 16.41
N LEU A 171 12.42 -3.01 15.73
CA LEU A 171 11.78 -2.92 14.41
C LEU A 171 10.34 -2.45 14.59
N ARG A 172 10.07 -1.23 14.14
CA ARG A 172 8.75 -0.61 14.21
C ARG A 172 8.04 -0.73 12.88
N VAL A 173 6.88 -1.37 12.88
CA VAL A 173 5.98 -1.48 11.72
C VAL A 173 4.76 -0.62 11.94
N TYR A 174 4.54 0.35 11.07
CA TYR A 174 3.45 1.33 11.21
C TYR A 174 3.03 1.89 9.86
N SER A 175 1.77 2.29 9.73
CA SER A 175 1.31 3.05 8.55
C SER A 175 1.71 4.53 8.63
N GLY A 176 2.10 5.09 7.49
CA GLY A 176 2.44 6.51 7.38
C GLY A 176 1.26 7.46 7.67
N LYS A 177 1.56 8.74 7.94
CA LYS A 177 0.54 9.77 8.26
C LYS A 177 -0.56 9.88 7.20
N ALA A 178 -0.20 9.78 5.91
CA ALA A 178 -1.17 9.86 4.81
C ALA A 178 -2.17 8.68 4.81
N SER A 179 -1.68 7.46 5.09
CA SER A 179 -2.54 6.26 5.20
C SER A 179 -3.50 6.37 6.38
N LYS A 180 -3.06 6.91 7.53
CA LYS A 180 -3.92 7.19 8.69
C LYS A 180 -5.02 8.23 8.38
N ILE A 181 -4.69 9.29 7.64
CA ILE A 181 -5.67 10.30 7.21
C ILE A 181 -6.67 9.69 6.22
N ALA A 182 -6.20 8.89 5.26
CA ALA A 182 -7.06 8.17 4.31
C ALA A 182 -8.01 7.20 5.03
N ALA A 183 -7.53 6.49 6.06
CA ALA A 183 -8.35 5.63 6.89
C ALA A 183 -9.45 6.41 7.64
N VAL A 184 -9.13 7.56 8.22
CA VAL A 184 -10.14 8.44 8.87
C VAL A 184 -11.19 8.91 7.87
N PHE A 185 -10.76 9.36 6.70
CA PHE A 185 -11.67 9.78 5.64
C PHE A 185 -12.59 8.63 5.20
N LEU A 186 -12.03 7.42 5.03
CA LEU A 186 -12.79 6.23 4.69
C LEU A 186 -13.81 5.87 5.77
N ILE A 187 -13.45 5.94 7.06
CA ILE A 187 -14.39 5.72 8.17
C ILE A 187 -15.57 6.69 8.04
N ILE A 188 -15.30 7.98 7.93
CA ILE A 188 -16.35 9.01 7.85
C ILE A 188 -17.27 8.77 6.65
N MET A 189 -16.68 8.57 5.46
CA MET A 189 -17.44 8.36 4.23
C MET A 189 -18.25 7.06 4.24
N MET A 190 -17.65 5.93 4.64
CA MET A 190 -18.31 4.63 4.63
C MET A 190 -19.34 4.50 5.75
N SER A 191 -19.10 5.09 6.92
CA SER A 191 -20.12 5.22 7.97
C SER A 191 -21.29 6.10 7.50
N PHE A 192 -21.03 7.22 6.81
CA PHE A 192 -22.08 8.04 6.24
C PHE A 192 -22.92 7.26 5.22
N ILE A 193 -22.27 6.59 4.25
CA ILE A 193 -22.96 5.74 3.27
C ILE A 193 -23.78 4.64 3.96
N GLY A 194 -23.21 3.97 4.96
CA GLY A 194 -23.89 2.90 5.68
C GLY A 194 -25.11 3.40 6.46
N VAL A 195 -25.01 4.54 7.13
CA VAL A 195 -26.14 5.17 7.84
C VAL A 195 -27.21 5.64 6.86
N MET A 196 -26.83 6.27 5.74
CA MET A 196 -27.80 6.72 4.73
C MET A 196 -28.52 5.54 4.07
N ALA A 197 -27.84 4.42 3.87
CA ALA A 197 -28.46 3.19 3.39
C ALA A 197 -29.42 2.58 4.43
N LEU A 198 -29.05 2.55 5.72
CA LEU A 198 -29.95 2.11 6.80
C LEU A 198 -31.21 2.99 6.88
N LEU A 199 -31.05 4.32 6.83
CA LEU A 199 -32.18 5.25 6.78
C LEU A 199 -33.06 4.98 5.55
N GLY A 200 -32.45 4.67 4.40
CA GLY A 200 -33.16 4.30 3.18
C GLY A 200 -34.04 3.06 3.34
N THR A 201 -33.69 2.11 4.22
CA THR A 201 -34.54 0.94 4.52
C THR A 201 -35.83 1.30 5.25
N VAL A 202 -35.82 2.38 6.04
CA VAL A 202 -36.97 2.84 6.85
C VAL A 202 -37.73 4.00 6.20
N GLY A 203 -37.48 4.31 4.92
CA GLY A 203 -38.24 5.34 4.21
C GLY A 203 -37.62 6.74 4.26
N ILE A 204 -36.42 6.91 4.80
CA ILE A 204 -35.80 8.20 5.09
C ILE A 204 -34.49 8.32 4.29
N ALA A 205 -34.23 9.45 3.64
CA ALA A 205 -33.02 9.73 2.82
C ALA A 205 -33.07 9.33 1.32
N PHE A 206 -32.05 9.75 0.56
CA PHE A 206 -31.99 9.67 -0.90
C PHE A 206 -31.91 8.24 -1.47
N MET A 207 -31.67 7.22 -0.64
CA MET A 207 -31.66 5.81 -1.05
C MET A 207 -33.02 5.11 -0.88
N VAL A 208 -34.10 5.86 -0.60
CA VAL A 208 -35.44 5.28 -0.37
C VAL A 208 -36.00 4.52 -1.56
N HIS A 209 -35.56 4.87 -2.78
CA HIS A 209 -36.02 4.25 -4.02
C HIS A 209 -35.34 2.90 -4.31
N ASN A 210 -34.29 2.55 -3.56
CA ASN A 210 -33.66 1.24 -3.68
C ASN A 210 -34.45 0.19 -2.89
N HIS A 211 -34.42 -1.05 -3.36
CA HIS A 211 -35.02 -2.17 -2.64
C HIS A 211 -34.38 -2.30 -1.22
N PRO A 212 -35.17 -2.56 -0.15
CA PRO A 212 -34.65 -2.63 1.23
C PRO A 212 -33.46 -3.59 1.41
N ILE A 213 -33.45 -4.71 0.68
CA ILE A 213 -32.34 -5.67 0.68
C ILE A 213 -31.04 -5.05 0.15
N VAL A 214 -31.11 -4.24 -0.91
CA VAL A 214 -29.94 -3.55 -1.48
C VAL A 214 -29.39 -2.55 -0.49
N ASN A 215 -30.28 -1.80 0.17
CA ASN A 215 -29.91 -0.85 1.22
C ASN A 215 -29.26 -1.55 2.43
N LEU A 216 -29.78 -2.69 2.88
CA LEU A 216 -29.16 -3.50 3.93
C LEU A 216 -27.77 -4.01 3.52
N LEU A 217 -27.60 -4.43 2.27
CA LEU A 217 -26.31 -4.93 1.77
C LEU A 217 -25.27 -3.80 1.66
N ILE A 218 -25.66 -2.63 1.16
CA ILE A 218 -24.80 -1.43 1.13
C ILE A 218 -24.44 -1.00 2.56
N ALA A 219 -25.40 -1.03 3.49
CA ALA A 219 -25.15 -0.75 4.90
C ALA A 219 -24.12 -1.71 5.50
N ALA A 220 -24.28 -3.01 5.27
CA ALA A 220 -23.35 -4.03 5.74
C ALA A 220 -21.93 -3.81 5.19
N ILE A 221 -21.80 -3.54 3.89
CA ILE A 221 -20.51 -3.29 3.24
C ILE A 221 -19.87 -1.99 3.78
N GLY A 222 -20.62 -0.90 3.84
CA GLY A 222 -20.13 0.40 4.33
C GLY A 222 -19.66 0.32 5.78
N LEU A 223 -20.46 -0.29 6.66
CA LEU A 223 -20.07 -0.50 8.05
C LEU A 223 -18.86 -1.42 8.17
N GLN A 224 -18.82 -2.55 7.44
CA GLN A 224 -17.67 -3.45 7.46
C GLN A 224 -16.38 -2.75 7.03
N LEU A 225 -16.42 -1.94 5.97
CA LEU A 225 -15.26 -1.16 5.52
C LEU A 225 -14.83 -0.13 6.55
N ALA A 226 -15.78 0.57 7.18
CA ALA A 226 -15.49 1.50 8.27
C ALA A 226 -14.82 0.81 9.47
N PHE A 227 -15.30 -0.37 9.87
CA PHE A 227 -14.68 -1.17 10.94
C PHE A 227 -13.31 -1.74 10.56
N SER A 228 -12.98 -1.84 9.27
CA SER A 228 -11.67 -2.32 8.80
C SER A 228 -10.60 -1.22 8.74
N ALA A 229 -10.99 0.06 8.63
CA ALA A 229 -10.06 1.17 8.51
C ALA A 229 -9.16 1.43 9.74
N PRO A 230 -9.59 1.16 11.00
CA PRO A 230 -8.73 1.22 12.18
C PRO A 230 -7.41 0.43 12.10
N ILE A 231 -7.29 -0.53 11.18
CA ILE A 231 -6.06 -1.30 10.93
C ILE A 231 -4.88 -0.38 10.57
N ALA A 232 -5.12 0.76 9.91
CA ALA A 232 -4.07 1.75 9.61
C ALA A 232 -3.43 2.39 10.86
N PHE A 233 -4.03 2.19 12.04
CA PHE A 233 -3.50 2.64 13.32
C PHE A 233 -2.78 1.53 14.09
N GLY A 234 -2.81 0.30 13.58
CA GLY A 234 -2.04 -0.81 14.11
C GLY A 234 -0.54 -0.51 14.05
N GLU A 235 0.16 -0.82 15.12
CA GLU A 235 1.60 -0.74 15.23
C GLU A 235 2.14 -2.06 15.76
N TYR A 236 3.17 -2.59 15.10
CA TYR A 236 3.87 -3.77 15.56
C TYR A 236 5.29 -3.38 15.94
N LEU A 237 5.72 -3.78 17.13
CA LEU A 237 7.09 -3.58 17.62
C LEU A 237 7.72 -4.95 17.80
N LEU A 238 8.71 -5.25 16.98
CA LEU A 238 9.51 -6.44 17.13
C LEU A 238 10.83 -6.07 17.81
N THR A 239 11.06 -6.69 18.95
CA THR A 239 12.32 -6.62 19.71
C THR A 239 13.06 -7.96 19.58
N GLN A 240 14.25 -8.09 20.17
CA GLN A 240 15.01 -9.35 20.15
C GLN A 240 14.25 -10.57 20.70
N ASN A 241 13.34 -10.37 21.67
CA ASN A 241 12.70 -11.47 22.41
C ASN A 241 11.17 -11.49 22.32
N GLU A 242 10.55 -10.39 21.92
CA GLU A 242 9.09 -10.27 21.92
C GLU A 242 8.56 -9.45 20.74
N LEU A 243 7.35 -9.82 20.31
CA LEU A 243 6.49 -9.05 19.43
C LEU A 243 5.42 -8.35 20.26
N GLN A 244 5.38 -7.02 20.24
CA GLN A 244 4.26 -6.25 20.75
C GLN A 244 3.34 -5.84 19.61
N ILE A 245 2.08 -6.26 19.69
CA ILE A 245 1.00 -5.87 18.80
C ILE A 245 0.20 -4.77 19.51
N ARG A 246 0.16 -3.57 18.93
CA ARG A 246 -0.61 -2.43 19.43
C ARG A 246 -1.69 -2.08 18.44
N VAL A 247 -2.93 -2.44 18.75
CA VAL A 247 -4.12 -2.04 18.00
C VAL A 247 -4.91 -1.05 18.85
N ILE A 248 -5.80 -0.25 18.26
CA ILE A 248 -6.57 0.76 19.00
C ILE A 248 -7.24 0.11 20.23
N GLY A 249 -6.80 0.51 21.42
CA GLY A 249 -7.35 0.05 22.70
C GLY A 249 -6.80 -1.27 23.23
N GLU A 250 -5.96 -2.00 22.48
CA GLU A 250 -5.41 -3.30 22.87
C GLU A 250 -3.90 -3.36 22.69
N LYS A 251 -3.20 -3.87 23.71
CA LYS A 251 -1.78 -4.20 23.64
C LYS A 251 -1.60 -5.67 23.95
N GLN A 252 -1.05 -6.41 23.01
CA GLN A 252 -0.71 -7.82 23.18
C GLN A 252 0.81 -7.99 23.04
N THR A 253 1.43 -8.71 23.95
CA THR A 253 2.86 -9.06 23.89
C THR A 253 3.00 -10.56 23.71
N ILE A 254 3.76 -10.98 22.71
CA ILE A 254 3.97 -12.38 22.34
C ILE A 254 5.48 -12.66 22.35
N PRO A 255 5.99 -13.53 23.22
CA PRO A 255 7.40 -13.94 23.18
C PRO A 255 7.73 -14.67 21.87
N LEU A 256 8.84 -14.32 21.22
CA LEU A 256 9.22 -14.91 19.92
C LEU A 256 9.50 -16.40 20.03
N ALA A 257 10.03 -16.86 21.17
CA ALA A 257 10.23 -18.28 21.46
C ALA A 257 8.92 -19.10 21.48
N GLN A 258 7.77 -18.45 21.68
CA GLN A 258 6.47 -19.10 21.70
C GLN A 258 5.81 -19.16 20.32
N ILE A 259 6.34 -18.43 19.33
CA ILE A 259 5.78 -18.40 17.99
C ILE A 259 6.04 -19.73 17.30
N GLN A 260 4.98 -20.40 16.90
CA GLN A 260 5.05 -21.71 16.27
C GLN A 260 4.84 -21.64 14.76
N ARG A 261 3.94 -20.78 14.29
CA ARG A 261 3.59 -20.71 12.86
C ARG A 261 3.00 -19.36 12.50
N ILE A 262 3.24 -18.93 11.26
CA ILE A 262 2.51 -17.83 10.63
C ILE A 262 1.93 -18.28 9.30
N GLU A 263 0.61 -18.14 9.14
CA GLU A 263 -0.12 -18.57 7.95
C GLU A 263 -0.70 -17.37 7.20
N THR A 264 -0.75 -17.46 5.88
CA THR A 264 -1.44 -16.47 5.05
C THR A 264 -2.81 -17.00 4.72
N LEU A 265 -3.88 -16.22 4.92
CA LEU A 265 -5.23 -16.69 4.62
C LEU A 265 -5.36 -17.13 3.15
N SER A 266 -6.18 -18.15 2.89
CA SER A 266 -6.47 -18.59 1.53
C SER A 266 -7.18 -17.50 0.73
N ARG A 267 -7.13 -17.56 -0.61
CA ARG A 267 -7.78 -16.55 -1.48
C ARG A 267 -9.28 -16.41 -1.19
N THR A 268 -9.96 -17.51 -0.88
CA THR A 268 -11.39 -17.52 -0.55
C THR A 268 -11.67 -16.89 0.82
N GLN A 269 -10.86 -17.17 1.83
CA GLN A 269 -10.97 -16.52 3.14
C GLN A 269 -10.67 -15.02 3.09
N ARG A 270 -9.73 -14.60 2.23
CA ARG A 270 -9.45 -13.19 1.95
C ARG A 270 -10.64 -12.49 1.30
N LEU A 271 -11.31 -13.13 0.34
CA LEU A 271 -12.47 -12.55 -0.34
C LEU A 271 -13.65 -12.29 0.63
N LEU A 272 -13.90 -13.24 1.54
CA LEU A 272 -14.99 -13.12 2.54
C LEU A 272 -14.68 -12.10 3.65
N ARG A 273 -13.40 -11.82 3.90
CA ARG A 273 -12.95 -10.86 4.90
C ARG A 273 -12.39 -9.64 4.20
N VAL A 274 -13.28 -8.81 3.65
CA VAL A 274 -12.92 -7.49 3.10
C VAL A 274 -12.30 -6.66 4.23
N ARG A 275 -10.97 -6.66 4.32
CA ARG A 275 -10.16 -5.90 5.27
C ARG A 275 -9.03 -5.21 4.52
N MET A 276 -8.64 -4.04 4.98
CA MET A 276 -7.44 -3.35 4.52
C MET A 276 -6.20 -4.12 4.98
N GLY A 277 -5.38 -4.60 4.04
CA GLY A 277 -4.13 -5.34 4.29
C GLY A 277 -4.21 -6.84 4.01
N GLU A 278 -3.05 -7.49 3.95
CA GLU A 278 -2.90 -8.94 3.89
C GLU A 278 -3.05 -9.52 5.31
N PRO A 279 -4.11 -10.32 5.56
CA PRO A 279 -4.29 -10.97 6.86
C PRO A 279 -3.40 -12.21 6.98
N HIS A 280 -2.59 -12.21 8.03
CA HIS A 280 -1.81 -13.34 8.49
C HIS A 280 -2.35 -13.84 9.83
N ILE A 281 -2.41 -15.16 10.03
CA ILE A 281 -2.70 -15.76 11.34
C ILE A 281 -1.37 -16.12 11.97
N LEU A 282 -1.09 -15.55 13.14
CA LEU A 282 0.04 -15.90 13.97
C LEU A 282 -0.43 -16.90 15.02
N HIS A 283 0.24 -18.05 15.09
CA HIS A 283 0.02 -19.10 16.08
C HIS A 283 1.16 -19.10 17.08
N TRP A 284 0.83 -19.06 18.37
CA TRP A 284 1.83 -19.21 19.44
C TRP A 284 1.32 -20.11 20.55
N GLY A 285 2.24 -20.84 21.18
CA GLY A 285 1.95 -21.73 22.28
C GLY A 285 2.16 -21.07 23.62
N THR A 286 1.20 -21.15 24.54
CA THR A 286 1.38 -20.72 25.92
C THR A 286 0.93 -21.85 26.83
N ASN A 287 1.83 -22.40 27.64
CA ASN A 287 1.52 -23.46 28.62
C ASN A 287 0.79 -24.69 28.03
N GLY A 288 1.11 -25.09 26.80
CA GLY A 288 0.50 -26.23 26.11
C GLY A 288 -0.78 -25.90 25.34
N GLU A 289 -1.32 -24.68 25.45
CA GLU A 289 -2.45 -24.22 24.64
C GLU A 289 -1.97 -23.45 23.40
N LEU A 290 -2.63 -23.72 22.26
CA LEU A 290 -2.37 -23.03 21.00
C LEU A 290 -3.27 -21.80 20.90
N ASN A 291 -2.66 -20.63 20.98
CA ASN A 291 -3.33 -19.35 20.80
C ASN A 291 -3.13 -18.85 19.36
N GLN A 292 -4.08 -18.04 18.88
CA GLN A 292 -4.02 -17.43 17.56
C GLN A 292 -4.49 -15.97 17.59
N THR A 293 -3.85 -15.14 16.76
CA THR A 293 -4.16 -13.72 16.59
C THR A 293 -3.97 -13.36 15.13
N MET A 294 -4.73 -12.38 14.68
CA MET A 294 -4.64 -11.89 13.32
C MET A 294 -3.66 -10.73 13.26
N VAL A 295 -2.60 -10.90 12.49
CA VAL A 295 -1.65 -9.85 12.15
C VAL A 295 -2.02 -9.33 10.76
N LEU A 296 -2.38 -8.07 10.68
CA LEU A 296 -2.78 -7.41 9.43
C LEU A 296 -1.62 -6.54 8.95
N LEU A 297 -0.99 -6.94 7.85
CA LEU A 297 0.12 -6.21 7.26
C LEU A 297 -0.34 -5.61 5.93
N ASN A 298 -0.13 -4.32 5.72
CA ASN A 298 -0.43 -3.66 4.45
C ASN A 298 0.89 -3.21 3.81
N GLY A 299 0.99 -3.21 2.48
CA GLY A 299 2.15 -2.69 1.74
C GLY A 299 2.37 -1.18 1.90
N GLU A 300 1.44 -0.48 2.55
CA GLU A 300 1.61 0.92 3.00
C GLU A 300 2.23 1.04 4.40
N MET A 301 2.46 -0.07 5.10
CA MET A 301 3.15 -0.08 6.40
C MET A 301 4.65 -0.14 6.18
N HIS A 302 5.39 0.73 6.87
CA HIS A 302 6.85 0.66 6.90
C HIS A 302 7.28 -0.66 7.53
N ASN A 303 8.31 -1.31 6.99
CA ASN A 303 8.92 -2.54 7.52
C ASN A 303 7.98 -3.78 7.56
N SER A 304 6.84 -3.78 6.87
CA SER A 304 5.89 -4.92 6.89
C SER A 304 6.54 -6.24 6.46
N ASP A 305 7.32 -6.20 5.39
CA ASP A 305 7.92 -7.38 4.77
C ASP A 305 9.06 -7.92 5.63
N GLN A 306 9.83 -7.03 6.27
CA GLN A 306 10.88 -7.41 7.20
C GLN A 306 10.31 -8.08 8.44
N LEU A 307 9.21 -7.57 8.99
CA LEU A 307 8.52 -8.21 10.11
C LEU A 307 8.01 -9.60 9.71
N LEU A 308 7.37 -9.72 8.55
CA LEU A 308 6.86 -11.02 8.08
C LEU A 308 8.00 -12.04 7.89
N ALA A 309 9.12 -11.60 7.34
CA ALA A 309 10.31 -12.43 7.17
C ALA A 309 10.89 -12.88 8.53
N ALA A 310 11.04 -11.94 9.47
CA ALA A 310 11.56 -12.24 10.82
C ALA A 310 10.65 -13.22 11.57
N LEU A 311 9.33 -13.03 11.53
CA LEU A 311 8.38 -13.93 12.20
C LEU A 311 8.39 -15.35 11.60
N ARG A 312 8.54 -15.48 10.27
CA ARG A 312 8.67 -16.79 9.62
C ARG A 312 9.93 -17.51 10.05
N GLU A 313 11.05 -16.81 10.08
CA GLU A 313 12.32 -17.40 10.47
C GLU A 313 12.33 -17.84 11.94
N HIS A 314 11.77 -17.04 12.86
CA HIS A 314 11.60 -17.46 14.24
C HIS A 314 10.69 -18.69 14.36
N ALA A 315 9.58 -18.73 13.62
CA ALA A 315 8.70 -19.91 13.60
C ALA A 315 9.43 -21.16 13.11
N GLU A 316 10.23 -21.06 12.04
CA GLU A 316 11.03 -22.16 11.49
C GLU A 316 12.10 -22.63 12.48
N ARG A 317 12.83 -21.71 13.12
CA ARG A 317 13.83 -22.02 14.15
C ARG A 317 13.21 -22.75 15.35
N ASN A 318 12.05 -22.29 15.80
CA ASN A 318 11.35 -22.91 16.94
C ASN A 318 10.81 -24.29 16.59
N GLN A 319 10.29 -24.50 15.37
CA GLN A 319 9.85 -25.81 14.90
C GLN A 319 11.02 -26.80 14.85
N ALA A 320 12.17 -26.37 14.31
CA ALA A 320 13.38 -27.20 14.26
C ALA A 320 13.91 -27.57 15.64
N ALA A 321 13.73 -26.72 16.66
CA ALA A 321 14.13 -27.01 18.03
C ALA A 321 13.20 -28.01 18.76
N THR A 322 11.99 -28.25 18.22
CA THR A 322 11.00 -29.18 18.80
C THR A 322 10.95 -30.56 18.15
N THR A 323 11.63 -30.75 17.01
CA THR A 323 11.82 -32.05 16.32
C THR A 323 13.13 -32.70 16.69
#